data_AF-A0A358NJK3-F1
#
_entry.id   AF-A0A358NJK3-F1
#
_cell.length_a   1.000
_cell.length_b   1.000
_cell.length_c   1.000
_cell.angle_alpha   90.00
_cell.angle_beta   90.00
_cell.angle_gamma   90.00
#
_symmetry.space_group_name_H-M   'P 1'
#
loop_
_entity.id
_entity.type
_entity.pdbx_description
1 polymer ?
#
loop_
_entity_poly.entity_id
_entity_poly.type
_entity_poly.pdbx_seq_one_letter_code
_entity_poly.pdbx_strand_id
1 'polypeptide(L)'
;MIRNEYNSLNEEQHMLLDIQKLEFALYDLALYLDTHPNDPIALYKHQVLADQHMQVQRAYESKYGIMSVMSRETGDTWRYINAPWPWER
;
A
#
# COMPACT_ATOMS: atom_id res chain seq x y z
N MET A 1 -34.34 15.91 -0.34
CA MET A 1 -33.53 15.16 0.65
C MET A 1 -32.22 14.78 -0.04
N ILE A 2 -31.18 15.59 0.17
CA ILE A 2 -29.85 15.32 -0.38
C ILE A 2 -29.26 14.22 0.51
N ARG A 3 -29.04 13.02 -0.06
CA ARG A 3 -28.39 11.93 0.67
C ARG A 3 -26.97 12.35 0.96
N ASN A 4 -26.71 12.61 2.24
CA ASN A 4 -25.38 12.80 2.79
C ASN A 4 -24.81 11.41 3.05
N GLU A 5 -24.45 10.67 2.00
CA GLU A 5 -23.69 9.42 2.13
C GLU A 5 -22.22 9.80 2.35
N TYR A 6 -21.88 10.13 3.60
CA TYR A 6 -20.48 10.14 4.02
C TYR A 6 -19.95 8.72 3.84
N ASN A 7 -19.23 8.55 2.73
CA ASN A 7 -18.67 7.30 2.27
C ASN A 7 -17.63 6.82 3.30
N SER A 8 -18.06 5.98 4.24
CA SER A 8 -17.13 5.24 5.10
C SER A 8 -16.29 4.36 4.19
N LEU A 9 -14.96 4.48 4.27
CA LEU A 9 -14.09 3.56 3.54
C LEU A 9 -14.42 2.13 3.98
N ASN A 10 -14.49 1.22 3.02
CA ASN A 10 -14.57 -0.21 3.33
C ASN A 10 -13.18 -0.71 3.79
N GLU A 11 -13.11 -1.95 4.29
CA GLU A 11 -11.86 -2.54 4.79
C GLU A 11 -10.74 -2.52 3.73
N GLU A 12 -11.08 -2.85 2.48
CA GLU A 12 -10.15 -2.83 1.33
C GLU A 12 -9.55 -1.44 1.13
N GLN A 13 -10.40 -0.40 1.11
CA GLN A 13 -10.00 0.99 0.94
C GLN A 13 -9.17 1.51 2.12
N HIS A 14 -9.47 1.07 3.34
CA HIS A 14 -8.64 1.40 4.51
C HIS A 14 -7.24 0.79 4.39
N MET A 15 -7.14 -0.49 4.02
CA MET A 15 -5.85 -1.15 3.83
C MET A 15 -5.06 -0.51 2.69
N LEU A 16 -5.70 -0.18 1.56
CA LEU A 16 -5.05 0.56 0.46
C LEU A 16 -4.54 1.93 0.91
N LEU A 17 -5.35 2.67 1.67
CA LEU A 17 -4.96 3.97 2.20
C LEU A 17 -3.75 3.88 3.13
N ASP A 18 -3.68 2.83 3.96
CA ASP A 18 -2.54 2.63 4.85
C ASP A 18 -1.26 2.25 4.09
N ILE A 19 -1.38 1.45 3.02
CA ILE A 19 -0.28 1.18 2.09
C ILE A 19 0.21 2.49 1.46
N GLN A 20 -0.69 3.31 0.93
CA GLN A 20 -0.34 4.58 0.29
C GLN A 20 0.35 5.57 1.24
N LYS A 21 -0.08 5.64 2.51
CA LYS A 21 0.59 6.47 3.53
C LYS A 21 2.04 6.01 3.76
N LEU A 22 2.24 4.70 3.86
CA LEU A 22 3.57 4.12 4.06
C LEU A 22 4.47 4.36 2.84
N GLU A 23 3.93 4.19 1.63
CA GLU A 23 4.64 4.48 0.38
C GLU A 23 5.04 5.95 0.31
N PHE A 24 4.12 6.87 0.60
CA PHE A 24 4.43 8.30 0.65
C PHE A 24 5.58 8.59 1.63
N ALA A 25 5.52 8.06 2.85
CA ALA A 25 6.55 8.26 3.86
C ALA A 25 7.91 7.67 3.44
N LEU A 26 7.91 6.53 2.75
CA LEU A 26 9.11 5.92 2.19
C LEU A 26 9.74 6.80 1.10
N TYR A 27 8.94 7.31 0.16
CA TYR A 27 9.43 8.20 -0.90
C TYR A 27 9.95 9.53 -0.35
N ASP A 28 9.25 10.13 0.60
CA ASP A 28 9.67 11.37 1.25
C ASP A 28 11.01 11.18 1.99
N LEU A 29 11.15 10.07 2.72
CA LEU A 29 12.39 9.75 3.43
C LEU A 29 13.55 9.40 2.49
N ALA A 30 13.28 8.74 1.37
CA ALA A 30 14.27 8.50 0.33
C ALA A 30 14.77 9.81 -0.26
N LEU A 31 13.87 10.75 -0.57
CA LEU A 31 14.23 12.09 -1.06
C LEU A 31 15.07 12.87 -0.04
N TYR A 32 14.78 12.73 1.26
CA TYR A 32 15.63 13.29 2.30
C TYR A 32 17.04 12.68 2.28
N LEU A 33 17.13 11.34 2.20
CA LEU A 33 18.39 10.60 2.18
C LEU A 33 19.26 10.90 0.95
N ASP A 34 18.68 11.30 -0.18
CA ASP A 34 19.45 11.76 -1.36
C ASP A 34 20.39 12.93 -1.00
N THR A 35 20.01 13.75 -0.02
CA THR A 35 20.81 14.89 0.46
C THR A 35 21.57 14.58 1.76
N HIS A 36 21.15 13.56 2.52
CA HIS A 36 21.73 13.16 3.81
C HIS A 36 21.99 11.64 3.87
N PRO A 37 22.84 11.07 2.99
CA PRO A 37 22.92 9.63 2.78
C PRO A 37 23.45 8.83 3.99
N ASN A 38 24.15 9.51 4.91
CA ASN A 38 24.77 8.89 6.07
C ASN A 38 24.02 9.17 7.39
N ASP A 39 22.80 9.73 7.33
CA ASP A 39 21.99 9.94 8.54
C ASP A 39 21.50 8.59 9.08
N PRO A 40 22.01 8.12 10.24
CA PRO A 40 21.67 6.80 10.77
C PRO A 40 20.21 6.72 11.24
N ILE A 41 19.61 7.85 11.64
CA ILE A 41 18.22 7.90 12.11
C ILE A 41 17.28 7.77 10.92
N ALA A 42 17.56 8.49 9.83
CA ALA A 42 16.77 8.41 8.61
C ALA A 42 16.86 7.00 7.98
N LEU A 43 18.04 6.40 7.95
CA LEU A 43 18.22 5.02 7.47
C LEU A 43 17.42 4.00 8.30
N TYR A 44 17.50 4.09 9.63
CA TYR A 44 16.72 3.21 10.51
C TYR A 44 15.21 3.38 10.32
N LYS A 45 14.73 4.62 10.22
CA LYS A 45 13.32 4.91 9.95
C LYS A 45 12.87 4.31 8.62
N HIS A 46 13.70 4.42 7.58
CA HIS A 46 13.40 3.86 6.27
C HIS A 46 13.25 2.33 6.35
N GLN A 47 14.16 1.65 7.05
CA GLN A 47 14.07 0.19 7.27
C GLN A 47 12.76 -0.20 7.97
N VAL A 48 12.42 0.49 9.07
CA VAL A 48 11.19 0.21 9.83
C VAL A 48 9.93 0.43 8.97
N LEU A 49 9.87 1.53 8.21
CA LEU A 49 8.75 1.82 7.32
C LEU A 49 8.64 0.80 6.17
N ALA A 50 9.76 0.35 5.62
CA ALA A 50 9.80 -0.65 4.56
C ALA A 50 9.28 -2.01 5.05
N ASP A 51 9.67 -2.41 6.26
CA ASP A 51 9.17 -3.64 6.89
C ASP A 51 7.67 -3.56 7.18
N GLN A 52 7.17 -2.39 7.61
CA GLN A 52 5.73 -2.16 7.82
C GLN A 52 4.95 -2.20 6.50
N HIS A 53 5.44 -1.52 5.46
CA HIS A 53 4.83 -1.54 4.12
C HIS A 53 4.71 -2.97 3.60
N MET A 54 5.78 -3.75 3.67
CA MET A 54 5.78 -5.15 3.24
C MET A 54 4.76 -6.00 4.01
N GLN A 55 4.59 -5.78 5.31
CA GLN A 55 3.61 -6.51 6.12
C GLN A 55 2.18 -6.16 5.73
N VAL A 56 1.86 -4.87 5.59
CA VAL A 56 0.50 -4.43 5.21
C VAL A 56 0.18 -4.85 3.78
N GLN A 57 1.13 -4.72 2.85
CA GLN A 57 0.95 -5.17 1.47
C GLN A 57 0.66 -6.68 1.41
N ARG A 58 1.43 -7.51 2.12
CA ARG A 58 1.17 -8.97 2.16
C ARG A 58 -0.20 -9.29 2.73
N ALA A 59 -0.63 -8.58 3.79
CA ALA A 59 -1.95 -8.76 4.38
C ALA A 59 -3.06 -8.38 3.40
N TYR A 60 -2.88 -7.30 2.63
CA TYR A 60 -3.79 -6.90 1.57
C TYR A 60 -3.84 -7.95 0.46
N GLU A 61 -2.69 -8.36 -0.06
CA GLU A 61 -2.59 -9.30 -1.18
C GLU A 61 -3.17 -10.68 -0.83
N SER A 62 -3.02 -11.13 0.41
CA SER A 62 -3.64 -12.36 0.90
C SER A 62 -5.17 -12.33 0.84
N LYS A 63 -5.79 -11.16 1.01
CA LYS A 63 -7.24 -10.97 1.06
C LYS A 63 -7.84 -10.65 -0.31
N TYR A 64 -7.21 -9.71 -1.03
CA TYR A 64 -7.79 -9.09 -2.22
C TYR A 64 -7.09 -9.46 -3.53
N GLY A 65 -5.96 -10.20 -3.46
CA GLY A 65 -5.16 -10.57 -4.62
C GLY A 65 -3.95 -9.66 -4.82
N ILE A 66 -3.04 -10.07 -5.70
CA ILE A 66 -1.77 -9.37 -5.92
C ILE A 66 -1.96 -7.91 -6.35
N MET A 67 -1.13 -7.01 -5.84
CA MET A 67 -1.16 -5.58 -6.21
C MET A 67 -0.25 -5.26 -7.40
N SER A 68 0.81 -6.05 -7.58
CA SER A 68 1.79 -5.90 -8.66
C SER A 68 1.96 -7.23 -9.39
N VAL A 69 2.23 -7.17 -10.70
CA VAL A 69 2.59 -8.35 -11.50
C VAL A 69 3.86 -9.05 -11.01
N MET A 70 4.66 -8.36 -10.19
CA MET A 70 5.86 -8.91 -9.54
C MET A 70 5.55 -9.67 -8.25
N SER A 71 4.35 -9.49 -7.68
CA SER A 71 3.92 -10.19 -6.47
C SER A 71 3.53 -11.63 -6.79
N ARG A 72 3.73 -12.53 -5.82
CA ARG A 72 3.39 -13.94 -5.97
C ARG A 72 1.90 -14.15 -5.73
N GLU A 73 1.16 -14.56 -6.76
CA GLU A 73 -0.20 -15.06 -6.60
C GLU A 73 -0.19 -16.41 -5.88
N THR A 74 -1.05 -16.54 -4.88
CA THR A 74 -1.14 -17.75 -4.03
C THR A 74 -2.45 -18.49 -4.21
N GLY A 75 -3.42 -17.92 -4.94
CA GLY A 75 -4.67 -18.59 -5.30
C GLY A 75 -4.56 -19.47 -6.55
N ASP A 76 -5.58 -20.30 -6.75
CA ASP A 76 -5.71 -21.20 -7.91
C ASP A 76 -6.13 -20.47 -9.20
N THR A 77 -6.35 -19.16 -9.14
CA THR A 77 -6.77 -18.33 -10.27
C THR A 77 -6.01 -17.00 -10.31
N TRP A 78 -5.86 -16.44 -11.51
CA TRP A 78 -5.22 -15.14 -11.70
C TRP A 78 -6.16 -14.00 -11.30
N ARG A 79 -6.10 -13.58 -10.03
CA ARG A 79 -7.03 -12.57 -9.47
C ARG A 79 -6.76 -11.15 -9.95
N TYR A 80 -5.58 -10.88 -10.48
CA TYR A 80 -5.17 -9.54 -10.95
C TYR A 80 -6.12 -8.96 -12.02
N ILE A 81 -6.75 -9.79 -12.85
CA ILE A 81 -7.72 -9.34 -13.86
C ILE A 81 -9.18 -9.39 -13.37
N ASN A 82 -9.43 -9.97 -12.19
CA ASN A 82 -10.78 -10.23 -11.68
C ASN A 82 -11.26 -9.14 -10.71
N ALA A 83 -10.38 -8.25 -10.27
CA ALA A 83 -10.78 -7.11 -9.46
C ALA A 83 -11.45 -6.04 -10.34
N PRO A 84 -12.57 -5.43 -9.90
CA PRO A 84 -13.14 -4.29 -10.61
C PRO A 84 -12.08 -3.19 -10.65
N TRP A 85 -11.82 -2.66 -11.84
CA TRP A 85 -10.86 -1.57 -11.97
C TRP A 85 -11.34 -0.37 -11.15
N PRO A 86 -10.43 0.47 -10.62
CA PRO A 86 -10.81 1.61 -9.81
C PRO A 86 -11.79 2.59 -10.47
N TRP A 87 -11.86 2.59 -11.82
CA TRP A 87 -12.78 3.41 -12.63
C TRP A 87 -14.06 2.70 -13.08
N GLU A 88 -14.23 1.41 -12.76
CA GLU A 88 -15.47 0.65 -13.06
C GLU A 88 -16.56 0.86 -11.99
N ARG A 89 -16.34 1.76 -11.03
CA ARG A 89 -17.26 2.06 -9.92
C ARG A 89 -17.91 3.44 -10.07
#